data_AF-A0A0N1BVT4-F1
#
_entry.id   AF-A0A0N1BVT4-F1
#
_cell.length_a   1.000
_cell.length_b   1.000
_cell.length_c   1.000
_cell.angle_alpha   90.00
_cell.angle_beta   90.00
_cell.angle_gamma   90.00
#
_symmetry.space_group_name_H-M   'P 1'
#
loop_
_entity.id
_entity.type
_entity.pdbx_description
1 polymer ?
#
loop_
_entity_poly.entity_id
_entity_poly.type
_entity_poly.pdbx_seq_one_letter_code
_entity_poly.pdbx_strand_id
1 'polypeptide(L)'
;MLTHEDAVDNRRVRRQRAGENPAGRVQRIFDISRYGCQIESNDLADGASGQFVEIDFGTVVTRAIIRWSDRARLGLEFARPLGSREVDTLLAEPAPIKLRRL
;
A
#
# COMPACT_ATOMS: atom_id res chain seq x y z
N MET A 1 -21.31 -33.62 -46.70
CA MET A 1 -19.95 -33.40 -46.15
C MET A 1 -20.11 -32.48 -44.95
N LEU A 2 -20.06 -33.04 -43.73
CA LEU A 2 -20.05 -32.28 -42.49
C LEU A 2 -18.59 -32.08 -42.07
N THR A 3 -18.14 -30.84 -41.97
CA THR A 3 -16.89 -30.48 -41.29
C THR A 3 -17.25 -29.52 -40.16
N HIS A 4 -17.20 -30.05 -38.94
CA HIS A 4 -17.15 -29.29 -37.70
C HIS A 4 -15.78 -28.62 -37.61
N GLU A 5 -15.76 -27.30 -37.43
CA GLU A 5 -14.58 -26.58 -36.96
C GLU A 5 -14.99 -25.65 -35.81
N ASP A 6 -15.19 -26.25 -34.63
CA ASP A 6 -15.19 -25.54 -33.36
C ASP A 6 -13.76 -25.12 -33.02
N ALA A 7 -13.31 -24.00 -33.59
CA ALA A 7 -12.11 -23.30 -33.13
C ALA A 7 -12.46 -22.51 -31.87
N VAL A 8 -12.63 -23.23 -30.75
CA VAL A 8 -12.77 -22.62 -29.43
C VAL A 8 -11.41 -22.07 -29.03
N ASP A 9 -11.21 -20.77 -29.26
CA ASP A 9 -10.01 -20.03 -28.87
C ASP A 9 -9.85 -20.10 -27.34
N ASN A 10 -9.04 -21.06 -26.92
CA ASN A 10 -8.67 -21.31 -25.54
C ASN A 10 -7.64 -20.25 -25.12
N ARG A 11 -8.09 -18.99 -25.05
CA ARG A 11 -7.39 -17.89 -24.39
C ARG A 11 -7.27 -18.25 -22.91
N ARG A 12 -6.27 -19.06 -22.60
CA ARG A 12 -5.72 -19.23 -21.26
C ARG A 12 -5.42 -17.82 -20.77
N VAL A 13 -6.27 -17.34 -19.87
CA VAL A 13 -6.00 -16.22 -19.00
C VAL A 13 -4.69 -16.56 -18.31
N ARG A 14 -3.57 -16.03 -18.84
CA ARG A 14 -2.33 -15.91 -18.09
C ARG A 14 -2.74 -15.06 -16.89
N ARG A 15 -3.00 -15.73 -15.76
CA ARG A 15 -2.88 -15.09 -14.45
C ARG A 15 -1.48 -14.49 -14.46
N GLN A 16 -1.39 -13.19 -14.74
CA GLN A 16 -0.26 -12.40 -14.32
C GLN A 16 -0.10 -12.75 -12.85
N ARG A 17 0.99 -13.45 -12.53
CA ARG A 17 1.47 -13.47 -11.16
C ARG A 17 1.55 -12.00 -10.79
N ALA A 18 0.77 -11.59 -9.78
CA ALA A 18 0.85 -10.27 -9.21
C ALA A 18 2.33 -9.97 -9.09
N GLY A 19 2.79 -9.00 -9.88
CA GLY A 19 4.20 -8.70 -9.99
C GLY A 19 4.76 -8.60 -8.58
N GLU A 20 5.90 -9.22 -8.35
CA GLU A 20 6.81 -8.78 -7.32
C GLU A 20 7.10 -7.31 -7.60
N ASN A 21 6.20 -6.44 -7.13
CA ASN A 21 6.47 -5.03 -7.04
C ASN A 21 7.54 -4.96 -5.96
N PRO A 22 8.72 -4.35 -6.18
CA PRO A 22 9.73 -4.20 -5.15
C PRO A 22 9.20 -3.24 -4.09
N ALA A 23 8.33 -3.76 -3.22
CA ALA A 23 7.88 -3.17 -1.98
C ALA A 23 9.07 -3.13 -1.03
N GLY A 24 9.96 -2.17 -1.26
CA GLY A 24 11.24 -2.15 -0.55
C GLY A 24 12.00 -0.84 -0.59
N ARG A 25 11.43 0.23 -1.14
CA ARG A 25 12.05 1.55 -1.00
C ARG A 25 11.47 2.24 0.23
N VAL A 26 12.36 2.54 1.18
CA VAL A 26 12.11 3.26 2.43
C VAL A 26 11.25 4.48 2.14
N GLN A 27 9.97 4.44 2.50
CA GLN A 27 9.13 5.64 2.42
C GLN A 27 9.43 6.47 3.67
N ARG A 28 9.73 7.76 3.49
CA ARG A 28 9.97 8.68 4.59
C ARG A 28 8.64 9.12 5.22
N ILE A 29 8.58 9.21 6.54
CA ILE A 29 7.48 9.89 7.27
C ILE A 29 7.71 11.39 7.21
N PHE A 30 6.71 12.14 6.74
CA PHE A 30 6.69 13.60 6.81
C PHE A 30 5.97 14.10 8.06
N ASP A 31 4.88 13.43 8.43
CA ASP A 31 4.09 13.73 9.61
C ASP A 31 3.46 12.44 10.15
N ILE A 32 3.29 12.36 11.47
CA ILE A 32 2.62 11.25 12.12
C ILE A 32 1.87 11.73 13.36
N SER A 33 0.66 11.23 13.50
CA SER A 33 -0.18 11.42 14.67
C SER A 33 -0.72 10.08 15.13
N ARG A 34 -1.50 10.09 16.21
CA ARG A 34 -2.21 8.89 16.67
C ARG A 34 -3.22 8.35 15.65
N TYR A 35 -3.73 9.17 14.74
CA TYR A 35 -4.84 8.81 13.85
C TYR A 35 -4.41 8.59 12.40
N GLY A 36 -3.19 8.95 12.04
CA GLY A 36 -2.75 8.86 10.66
C GLY A 36 -1.33 9.36 10.47
N CYS A 37 -0.85 9.26 9.24
CA CYS A 37 0.46 9.76 8.86
C CYS A 37 0.46 10.27 7.42
N GLN A 38 1.49 11.05 7.13
CA GLN A 38 1.87 11.44 5.79
C GLN A 38 3.22 10.81 5.46
N ILE A 39 3.27 10.08 4.34
CA ILE A 39 4.49 9.40 3.90
C ILE A 39 4.80 9.69 2.45
N GLU A 40 6.07 9.54 2.09
CA GLU A 40 6.54 9.64 0.71
C GLU A 40 5.97 8.50 -0.14
N SER A 41 5.48 8.83 -1.32
CA SER A 41 5.04 7.86 -2.32
C SER A 41 5.76 8.11 -3.63
N ASN A 42 6.55 7.11 -4.05
CA ASN A 42 7.25 7.13 -5.31
C ASN A 42 6.49 6.41 -6.44
N ASP A 43 5.62 5.43 -6.10
CA ASP A 43 4.85 4.63 -7.07
C ASP A 43 3.37 4.43 -6.69
N LEU A 44 2.94 4.86 -5.49
CA LEU A 44 1.57 4.69 -4.99
C LEU A 44 0.67 5.89 -5.26
N ALA A 45 1.07 6.80 -6.16
CA ALA A 45 0.19 7.86 -6.67
C ALA A 45 -1.10 7.28 -7.31
N ASP A 46 -1.11 5.99 -7.65
CA ASP A 46 -2.30 5.24 -8.12
C ASP A 46 -3.17 4.65 -6.99
N GLY A 47 -2.88 4.93 -5.72
CA GLY A 47 -3.77 4.58 -4.62
C GLY A 47 -5.04 5.40 -4.69
N ALA A 48 -6.16 4.78 -5.07
CA ALA A 48 -7.45 5.46 -5.08
C ALA A 48 -7.84 5.84 -3.64
N SER A 49 -8.37 7.05 -3.43
CA SER A 49 -8.95 7.43 -2.14
C SER A 49 -9.97 6.38 -1.70
N GLY A 50 -9.90 5.96 -0.44
CA GLY A 50 -10.72 4.89 0.12
C GLY A 50 -10.09 3.49 0.07
N GLN A 51 -8.94 3.32 -0.59
CA GLN A 51 -8.23 2.04 -0.60
C GLN A 51 -7.62 1.71 0.77
N PHE A 52 -7.79 0.46 1.22
CA PHE A 52 -7.11 -0.05 2.40
C PHE A 52 -5.70 -0.51 2.10
N VAL A 53 -4.79 -0.19 3.02
CA VAL A 53 -3.40 -0.63 3.01
C VAL A 53 -3.00 -1.12 4.39
N GLU A 54 -1.96 -1.93 4.41
CA GLU A 54 -1.20 -2.27 5.61
C GLU A 54 0.12 -1.51 5.57
N ILE A 55 0.44 -0.86 6.69
CA ILE A 55 1.66 -0.10 6.90
C ILE A 55 2.48 -0.83 7.95
N ASP A 56 3.70 -1.19 7.60
CA ASP A 56 4.69 -1.74 8.52
C ASP A 56 5.76 -0.68 8.76
N PHE A 57 5.79 -0.14 9.99
CA PHE A 57 6.79 0.81 10.46
C PHE A 57 7.98 0.12 11.14
N GLY A 58 8.13 -1.21 11.00
CA GLY A 58 9.18 -2.02 11.62
C GLY A 58 8.88 -2.42 13.06
N THR A 59 8.45 -1.47 13.89
CA THR A 59 8.07 -1.72 15.30
C THR A 59 6.57 -1.94 15.48
N VAL A 60 5.76 -1.35 14.60
CA VAL A 60 4.30 -1.47 14.61
C VAL A 60 3.78 -1.68 13.20
N VAL A 61 2.84 -2.61 13.08
CA VAL A 61 2.10 -2.88 11.84
C VAL A 61 0.65 -2.48 12.05
N THR A 62 0.12 -1.63 11.18
CA THR A 62 -1.25 -1.13 11.28
C THR A 62 -1.94 -1.10 9.92
N ARG A 63 -3.27 -1.19 9.94
CA ARG A 63 -4.11 -1.02 8.75
C ARG A 63 -4.50 0.44 8.63
N ALA A 64 -4.52 0.96 7.40
CA ALA A 64 -4.87 2.33 7.11
C ALA A 64 -5.71 2.45 5.84
N ILE A 65 -6.34 3.60 5.66
CA ILE A 65 -7.08 3.99 4.46
C ILE A 65 -6.33 5.15 3.81
N ILE A 66 -6.09 5.06 2.50
CA ILE A 66 -5.60 6.21 1.72
C ILE A 66 -6.71 7.24 1.66
N ARG A 67 -6.51 8.41 2.25
CA ARG A 67 -7.49 9.51 2.19
C ARG A 67 -7.25 10.41 0.99
N TRP A 68 -5.99 10.67 0.69
CA TRP A 68 -5.58 11.43 -0.49
C TRP A 68 -4.19 10.98 -0.94
N SER A 69 -3.93 11.18 -2.22
CA SER A 69 -2.63 10.98 -2.85
C SER A 69 -2.31 12.20 -3.69
N ASP A 70 -1.04 12.59 -3.71
CA ASP A 70 -0.49 13.50 -4.71
C ASP A 70 0.73 12.84 -5.39
N ARG A 71 1.48 13.60 -6.19
CA ARG A 71 2.62 13.08 -6.95
C ARG A 71 3.80 12.60 -6.10
N ALA A 72 3.87 12.99 -4.83
CA ALA A 72 5.02 12.70 -3.96
C ALA A 72 4.61 12.12 -2.60
N ARG A 73 3.33 12.23 -2.20
CA ARG A 73 2.86 11.96 -0.84
C ARG A 73 1.54 11.21 -0.82
N LEU A 74 1.35 10.47 0.27
CA LEU A 74 0.07 9.89 0.67
C LEU A 74 -0.33 10.42 2.03
N GLY A 75 -1.61 10.78 2.16
CA GLY A 75 -2.26 10.95 3.45
C GLY A 75 -3.02 9.69 3.83
N LEU A 76 -2.67 9.14 4.98
CA LEU A 76 -3.20 7.86 5.48
C LEU A 76 -3.91 8.08 6.80
N GLU A 77 -5.09 7.47 6.94
CA GLU A 77 -5.81 7.40 8.21
C GLU A 77 -5.76 5.97 8.75
N PHE A 78 -5.35 5.80 10.00
CA PHE A 78 -5.28 4.48 10.61
C PHE A 78 -6.67 3.95 10.94
N ALA A 79 -6.91 2.68 10.63
CA ALA A 79 -8.16 2.00 10.98
C ALA A 79 -8.34 1.86 12.50
N ARG A 80 -7.23 1.92 13.26
CA ARG A 80 -7.22 2.03 14.72
C ARG A 80 -6.16 3.04 15.14
N PRO A 81 -6.43 3.90 16.12
CA PRO A 81 -5.44 4.84 16.60
C PRO A 81 -4.22 4.12 17.18
N LEU A 82 -3.03 4.65 16.93
CA LEU A 82 -1.81 4.23 17.60
C LEU A 82 -1.80 4.74 19.05
N GLY A 83 -1.10 4.01 19.92
CA GLY A 83 -0.78 4.44 21.26
C GLY A 83 0.21 5.59 21.25
N SER A 84 0.13 6.50 22.22
CA SER A 84 1.05 7.65 22.28
C SER A 84 2.52 7.22 22.30
N ARG A 85 2.84 6.16 23.05
CA ARG A 85 4.20 5.59 23.10
C ARG A 85 4.68 5.08 21.74
N GLU A 86 3.79 4.49 20.94
CA GLU A 86 4.13 4.01 19.60
C GLU A 86 4.48 5.20 18.69
N VAL A 87 3.68 6.27 18.75
CA VAL A 87 3.96 7.51 18.00
C VAL A 87 5.30 8.12 18.44
N ASP A 88 5.56 8.21 19.74
CA ASP A 88 6.82 8.74 20.27
C ASP A 88 8.02 7.91 19.78
N THR A 89 7.91 6.59 19.79
CA THR A 89 8.95 5.70 19.26
C THR A 89 9.18 5.91 17.77
N LEU A 90 8.12 6.03 16.96
CA LEU A 90 8.23 6.26 15.53
C LEU A 90 8.88 7.61 15.17
N LEU A 91 8.68 8.62 16.02
CA LEU A 91 9.33 9.93 15.88
C LEU A 91 10.81 9.90 16.29
N ALA A 92 11.15 9.15 17.34
CA ALA A 92 12.52 9.04 17.85
C ALA A 92 13.41 8.14 16.99
N GLU A 93 12.87 7.03 16.50
CA GLU A 93 13.60 5.98 15.79
C GLU A 93 12.92 5.64 14.46
N PRO A 94 13.11 6.49 13.43
CA PRO A 94 12.47 6.26 12.13
C PRO A 94 13.06 5.02 11.45
N ALA A 95 12.21 4.03 11.22
CA ALA A 95 12.54 2.81 10.49
C ALA A 95 12.02 2.85 9.04
N PRO A 96 12.57 2.02 8.14
CA PRO A 96 12.02 1.81 6.82
C PRO A 96 10.54 1.43 6.86
N ILE A 97 9.70 2.20 6.17
CA ILE A 97 8.28 1.88 6.02
C ILE A 97 8.08 0.94 4.84
N LYS A 98 7.24 -0.08 5.03
CA LYS A 98 6.70 -0.90 3.95
C LYS A 98 5.21 -0.69 3.85
N LEU A 99 4.73 -0.57 2.61
CA LEU A 99 3.31 -0.52 2.30
C LEU A 99 2.88 -1.73 1.51
N ARG A 100 1.72 -2.29 1.88
CA ARG A 100 1.09 -3.40 1.17
C ARG A 100 -0.39 -3.08 0.94
N ARG A 101 -0.86 -3.25 -0.30
CA ARG A 101 -2.29 -3.11 -0.65
C ARG A 101 -3.06 -4.32 -0.10
N LEU A 102 -4.26 -4.08 0.42
CA LEU A 102 -5.19 -5.10 0.92
C LEU A 102 -6.33 -5.37 -0.06
#